data_AF-A0A0F3P8W4-F1
#
_entry.id   AF-A0A0F3P8W4-F1
#
_cell.length_a   1.000
_cell.length_b   1.000
_cell.length_c   1.000
_cell.angle_alpha   90.00
_cell.angle_beta   90.00
_cell.angle_gamma   90.00
#
_symmetry.space_group_name_H-M   'P 1'
#
loop_
_entity.id
_entity.type
_entity.pdbx_description
1 polymer ?
#
loop_
_entity_poly.entity_id
_entity_poly.type
_entity_poly.pdbx_seq_one_letter_code
_entity_poly.pdbx_strand_id
1 'polypeptide(L)'
;MQARILMQDYTCVPELVDLAYMRDTVAHIGGDIKKINLLIQIDLIIDSSIQVDVYCTNDAKQKNTELEIKCNIERYEFLRWGANAFQNFWLFPPGTGIYHQVNLEYLSKEYGLTILMFSLCLS
;
A
#
# COMPACT_ATOMS: atom_id res chain seq x y z
N MET A 1 17.23 -5.58 13.49
CA MET A 1 16.29 -4.53 13.04
C MET A 1 15.61 -5.05 11.78
N GLN A 2 14.29 -4.88 11.65
CA GLN A 2 13.57 -5.30 10.43
C GLN A 2 14.04 -4.48 9.24
N ALA A 3 14.25 -5.12 8.10
CA ALA A 3 14.75 -4.45 6.90
C ALA A 3 13.66 -3.69 6.13
N ARG A 4 12.43 -4.19 6.14
CA ARG A 4 11.27 -3.61 5.44
C ARG A 4 9.94 -4.12 6.03
N ILE A 5 8.85 -3.43 5.74
CA ILE A 5 7.47 -3.86 5.96
C ILE A 5 6.80 -4.01 4.59
N LEU A 6 6.08 -5.11 4.40
CA LEU A 6 5.18 -5.28 3.27
C LEU A 6 3.76 -4.97 3.77
N MET A 7 2.97 -4.22 2.99
CA MET A 7 1.61 -3.80 3.36
C MET A 7 0.61 -3.98 2.21
N GLN A 8 -0.64 -4.22 2.57
CA GLN A 8 -1.78 -4.22 1.65
C GLN A 8 -2.50 -2.87 1.67
N ASP A 9 -3.23 -2.56 0.60
CA ASP A 9 -3.88 -1.27 0.37
C ASP A 9 -4.86 -0.87 1.48
N TYR A 10 -5.73 -1.77 1.94
CA TYR A 10 -6.72 -1.45 2.98
C TYR A 10 -6.13 -1.05 4.32
N THR A 11 -4.99 -1.62 4.71
CA THR A 11 -4.31 -1.28 5.98
C THR A 11 -3.45 -0.04 5.85
N CYS A 12 -2.95 0.27 4.65
CA CYS A 12 -2.04 1.39 4.45
C CYS A 12 -2.76 2.74 4.38
N VAL A 13 -4.01 2.78 3.94
CA VAL A 13 -4.79 4.03 3.88
C VAL A 13 -4.89 4.72 5.25
N PRO A 14 -5.39 4.07 6.33
CA PRO A 14 -5.47 4.75 7.63
C PRO A 14 -4.09 5.14 8.16
N GLU A 15 -3.05 4.33 7.93
CA GLU A 15 -1.69 4.63 8.39
C GLU A 15 -1.09 5.87 7.69
N LEU A 16 -1.35 6.05 6.39
CA LEU A 16 -0.97 7.28 5.66
C LEU A 16 -1.77 8.50 6.12
N VAL A 17 -3.04 8.33 6.48
CA VAL A 17 -3.86 9.41 7.06
C VAL A 17 -3.27 9.85 8.41
N ASP A 18 -2.88 8.90 9.26
CA ASP A 18 -2.25 9.21 10.54
C ASP A 18 -0.93 9.96 10.35
N LEU A 19 -0.08 9.52 9.43
CA LEU A 19 1.18 10.22 9.11
C LEU A 19 0.95 11.63 8.54
N ALA A 20 -0.08 11.80 7.70
CA ALA A 20 -0.48 13.10 7.18
C ALA A 20 -0.94 14.03 8.30
N TYR A 21 -1.75 13.51 9.23
CA TYR A 21 -2.23 14.26 10.39
C TYR A 21 -1.11 14.63 11.37
N MET A 22 -0.14 13.74 11.58
CA MET A 22 1.06 14.02 12.36
C MET A 22 1.89 15.15 11.73
N ARG A 23 2.07 15.14 10.41
CA ARG A 23 2.74 16.24 9.69
C ARG A 23 2.00 17.56 9.85
N ASP A 24 0.69 17.54 9.72
CA ASP A 24 -0.15 18.72 9.90
C ASP A 24 0.00 19.29 11.32
N THR A 25 -0.07 18.43 12.34
CA THR A 25 0.12 18.82 13.74
C THR A 25 1.50 19.43 14.00
N VAL A 26 2.56 18.80 13.47
CA VAL A 26 3.94 19.31 13.60
C VAL A 26 4.10 20.67 12.90
N ALA A 27 3.47 20.86 11.74
CA ALA A 27 3.47 22.15 11.05
C ALA A 27 2.80 23.25 11.88
N HIS A 28 1.64 22.95 12.50
CA HIS A 28 0.88 23.90 13.32
C HIS A 28 1.66 24.40 14.55
N ILE A 29 2.51 23.56 15.13
CA ILE A 29 3.37 23.93 16.27
C ILE A 29 4.74 24.53 15.85
N GLY A 30 4.94 24.78 14.55
CA GLY A 30 6.19 25.35 14.02
C GLY A 30 7.37 24.36 13.98
N GLY A 31 7.09 23.06 14.05
CA GLY A 31 8.12 22.01 13.98
C GLY A 31 8.50 21.63 12.54
N ASP A 32 9.54 20.81 12.42
CA ASP A 32 9.99 20.28 11.13
C ASP A 32 9.20 19.03 10.74
N ILE A 33 8.31 19.18 9.75
CA ILE A 33 7.47 18.11 9.21
C ILE A 33 8.28 16.95 8.62
N LYS A 34 9.53 17.19 8.18
CA LYS A 34 10.37 16.15 7.56
C LYS A 34 10.79 15.07 8.55
N LYS A 35 10.71 15.36 9.86
CA LYS A 35 10.94 14.36 10.92
C LYS A 35 9.83 13.31 10.97
N ILE A 36 8.64 13.62 10.45
CA ILE A 36 7.55 12.65 10.31
C ILE A 36 7.73 11.96 8.97
N ASN A 37 8.52 10.88 9.00
CA ASN A 37 8.82 10.05 7.86
C ASN A 37 9.09 8.60 8.26
N LEU A 38 9.01 7.69 7.29
CA LEU A 38 9.21 6.26 7.51
C LEU A 38 10.69 5.94 7.74
N LEU A 39 10.98 5.25 8.84
CA LEU A 39 12.34 4.86 9.23
C LEU A 39 12.85 3.64 8.46
N ILE A 40 11.93 2.77 8.02
CA ILE A 40 12.24 1.56 7.26
C ILE A 40 11.41 1.54 5.97
N GLN A 41 11.87 0.77 5.00
CA GLN A 41 11.18 0.61 3.72
C GLN A 41 9.80 0.00 3.93
N ILE A 42 8.78 0.60 3.34
CA ILE A 42 7.42 0.06 3.24
C ILE A 42 7.12 -0.17 1.76
N ASP A 43 6.68 -1.38 1.45
CA ASP A 43 6.23 -1.76 0.12
C ASP A 43 4.75 -2.06 0.16
N LEU A 44 3.99 -1.28 -0.59
CA LEU A 44 2.56 -1.37 -0.66
C LEU A 44 2.16 -2.10 -1.94
N ILE A 45 1.39 -3.18 -1.80
CA ILE A 45 0.80 -3.91 -2.91
C ILE A 45 -0.72 -3.69 -2.90
N ILE A 46 -1.26 -3.28 -4.05
CA ILE A 46 -2.70 -3.24 -4.28
C ILE A 46 -3.14 -4.57 -4.93
N ASP A 47 -3.80 -5.42 -4.15
CA ASP A 47 -4.28 -6.72 -4.62
C ASP A 47 -5.72 -7.07 -4.23
N SER A 48 -6.27 -6.38 -3.23
CA SER A 48 -7.56 -6.71 -2.62
C SER A 48 -8.73 -5.88 -3.17
N SER A 49 -8.48 -5.08 -4.21
CA SER A 49 -9.43 -4.13 -4.81
C SER A 49 -10.32 -4.72 -5.90
N ILE A 50 -9.84 -5.74 -6.62
CA ILE A 50 -10.52 -6.27 -7.79
C ILE A 50 -11.67 -7.18 -7.39
N GLN A 51 -12.86 -6.87 -7.92
CA GLN A 51 -14.07 -7.66 -7.73
C GLN A 51 -14.41 -8.41 -9.02
N VAL A 52 -15.06 -9.55 -8.89
CA VAL A 52 -15.50 -10.36 -10.03
C VAL A 52 -16.95 -10.04 -10.34
N ASP A 53 -17.18 -8.93 -11.03
CA ASP A 53 -18.51 -8.50 -11.48
C ASP A 53 -18.94 -9.21 -12.77
N VAL A 54 -17.99 -9.41 -13.69
CA VAL A 54 -18.18 -10.10 -14.96
C VAL A 54 -17.38 -11.39 -14.95
N TYR A 55 -17.99 -12.49 -15.39
CA TYR A 55 -17.38 -13.83 -15.45
C TYR A 55 -17.80 -14.57 -16.73
N CYS A 56 -17.05 -15.61 -17.10
CA CYS A 56 -17.33 -16.48 -18.25
C CYS A 56 -17.43 -15.77 -19.62
N THR A 57 -16.76 -14.63 -19.80
CA THR A 57 -16.62 -13.96 -21.10
C THR A 57 -15.16 -13.63 -21.40
N ASN A 58 -14.80 -13.53 -22.68
CA ASN A 58 -13.42 -13.23 -23.09
C ASN A 58 -12.94 -11.84 -22.62
N ASP A 59 -13.87 -10.91 -22.39
CA ASP A 59 -13.61 -9.54 -21.94
C ASP A 59 -13.77 -9.34 -20.43
N ALA A 60 -14.06 -10.40 -19.66
CA ALA A 60 -14.30 -10.32 -18.22
C ALA A 60 -13.15 -9.66 -17.44
N LYS A 61 -11.90 -10.05 -17.75
CA LYS A 61 -10.71 -9.49 -17.11
C LYS A 61 -10.62 -7.97 -17.30
N GLN A 62 -10.82 -7.51 -18.53
CA GLN A 62 -10.75 -6.08 -18.85
C GLN A 62 -11.85 -5.32 -18.13
N LYS A 63 -13.10 -5.80 -18.23
CA LYS A 63 -14.26 -5.14 -17.60
C LYS A 63 -14.11 -5.03 -16.08
N ASN A 64 -13.67 -6.10 -15.42
CA ASN A 64 -13.46 -6.06 -13.96
C ASN A 64 -12.32 -5.10 -13.57
N THR A 65 -11.27 -5.02 -14.39
CA THR A 65 -10.18 -4.04 -14.15
C THR A 65 -10.66 -2.60 -14.32
N GLU A 66 -11.47 -2.32 -15.35
CA GLU A 66 -12.03 -0.98 -15.58
C GLU A 66 -12.97 -0.55 -14.43
N LEU A 67 -13.80 -1.49 -13.94
CA LEU A 67 -14.67 -1.25 -12.78
C LEU A 67 -13.87 -1.01 -11.51
N GLU A 68 -12.83 -1.80 -11.26
CA GLU A 68 -11.95 -1.66 -10.11
C GLU A 68 -11.28 -0.27 -10.07
N ILE A 69 -10.72 0.19 -11.20
CA ILE A 69 -10.09 1.51 -11.30
C ILE A 69 -11.12 2.60 -11.04
N LYS A 70 -12.31 2.48 -11.64
CA LYS A 70 -13.38 3.46 -11.50
C LYS A 70 -13.86 3.59 -10.05
N CYS A 71 -14.00 2.47 -9.34
CA CYS A 71 -14.51 2.45 -7.97
C CYS A 71 -13.47 2.86 -6.92
N ASN A 72 -12.18 2.74 -7.22
CA ASN A 72 -11.10 2.96 -6.25
C ASN A 72 -10.17 4.13 -6.64
N ILE A 73 -10.57 4.99 -7.58
CA ILE A 73 -9.74 6.08 -8.09
C ILE A 73 -9.21 7.00 -6.98
N GLU A 74 -10.07 7.42 -6.05
CA GLU A 74 -9.68 8.29 -4.92
C GLU A 74 -8.66 7.61 -4.01
N ARG A 75 -8.83 6.31 -3.77
CA ARG A 75 -7.87 5.52 -2.99
C ARG A 75 -6.52 5.47 -3.68
N TYR A 76 -6.48 5.27 -4.99
CA TYR A 76 -5.23 5.20 -5.76
C TYR A 76 -4.53 6.54 -5.87
N GLU A 77 -5.28 7.62 -6.00
CA GLU A 77 -4.73 8.97 -5.94
C GLU A 77 -4.12 9.26 -4.56
N PHE A 78 -4.81 8.88 -3.48
CA PHE A 78 -4.30 9.04 -2.12
C PHE A 78 -3.04 8.22 -1.86
N LEU A 79 -3.02 6.95 -2.26
CA LEU A 79 -1.83 6.09 -2.12
C LEU A 79 -0.66 6.59 -2.98
N ARG A 80 -0.94 7.11 -4.18
CA ARG A 80 0.07 7.73 -5.05
C ARG A 80 0.61 9.02 -4.44
N TRP A 81 -0.23 9.82 -3.80
CA TRP A 81 0.23 10.97 -3.03
C TRP A 81 1.17 10.52 -1.91
N GLY A 82 0.81 9.49 -1.14
CA GLY A 82 1.64 8.93 -0.07
C GLY A 82 3.03 8.52 -0.55
N ALA A 83 3.12 7.83 -1.69
CA ALA A 83 4.39 7.43 -2.30
C ALA A 83 5.30 8.60 -2.73
N ASN A 84 4.71 9.76 -3.02
CA ASN A 84 5.48 10.97 -3.32
C ASN A 84 5.78 11.81 -2.06
N ALA A 85 4.94 11.71 -1.03
CA ALA A 85 5.04 12.50 0.18
C ALA A 85 6.03 11.92 1.20
N PHE A 86 6.19 10.60 1.26
CA PHE A 86 7.04 9.90 2.23
C PHE A 86 8.23 9.23 1.53
N GLN A 87 9.41 9.32 2.14
CA GLN A 87 10.56 8.54 1.68
C GLN A 87 10.44 7.12 2.20
N ASN A 88 11.10 6.17 1.53
CA ASN A 88 11.05 4.74 1.87
C ASN A 88 9.64 4.13 1.73
N PHE A 89 8.80 4.70 0.86
CA PHE A 89 7.48 4.17 0.55
C PHE A 89 7.38 3.83 -0.93
N TRP A 90 7.24 2.55 -1.27
CA TRP A 90 7.07 2.10 -2.64
C TRP A 90 5.66 1.56 -2.85
N LEU A 91 5.04 2.02 -3.94
CA LEU A 91 3.70 1.59 -4.33
C LEU A 91 3.79 0.72 -5.59
N PHE A 92 3.36 -0.53 -5.48
CA PHE A 92 3.17 -1.43 -6.60
C PHE A 92 1.74 -1.27 -7.15
N PRO A 93 1.56 -1.02 -8.47
CA PRO A 93 0.26 -0.74 -9.04
C PRO A 93 -0.66 -1.97 -9.03
N PRO A 94 -1.98 -1.78 -9.21
CA PRO A 94 -2.94 -2.88 -9.35
C PRO A 94 -2.54 -3.84 -10.47
N GLY A 95 -2.80 -5.13 -10.28
CA GLY A 95 -2.49 -6.17 -11.26
C GLY A 95 -1.03 -6.65 -11.26
N THR A 96 -0.19 -6.18 -10.32
CA THR A 96 1.19 -6.67 -10.12
C THR A 96 1.23 -8.12 -9.61
N GLY A 97 0.17 -8.56 -8.92
CA GLY A 97 0.04 -9.90 -8.37
C GLY A 97 -0.57 -9.86 -6.98
N ILE A 98 -0.84 -11.04 -6.40
CA ILE A 98 -1.37 -11.18 -5.04
C ILE A 98 -0.24 -10.92 -4.04
N TYR A 99 -0.52 -10.22 -2.95
CA TYR A 99 0.41 -9.82 -1.91
C TYR A 99 1.40 -10.93 -1.51
N HIS A 100 0.88 -12.11 -1.16
CA HIS A 100 1.71 -13.24 -0.75
C HIS A 100 2.55 -13.81 -1.90
N GLN A 101 2.04 -13.79 -3.13
CA GLN A 101 2.75 -14.28 -4.31
C GLN A 101 3.90 -13.33 -4.66
N VAL A 102 3.65 -12.02 -4.73
CA VAL A 102 4.68 -11.01 -4.99
C VAL A 102 5.78 -11.07 -3.93
N ASN A 103 5.40 -11.24 -2.66
CA ASN A 103 6.35 -11.42 -1.58
C ASN A 103 7.27 -12.62 -1.82
N LEU A 104 6.69 -13.80 -2.10
CA LEU A 104 7.45 -15.04 -2.27
C LEU A 104 8.26 -15.08 -3.58
N GLU A 105 7.74 -14.53 -4.67
CA GLU A 105 8.35 -14.68 -6.00
C GLU A 105 9.37 -13.59 -6.31
N TYR A 106 9.19 -12.37 -5.79
CA TYR A 106 9.96 -11.19 -6.17
C TYR A 106 10.69 -10.53 -5.00
N LEU A 107 10.03 -10.33 -3.85
CA LEU A 107 10.61 -9.54 -2.76
C LEU A 107 11.49 -10.34 -1.79
N SER A 108 11.18 -11.64 -1.61
CA SER A 108 11.91 -12.53 -0.70
C SER A 108 13.31 -12.92 -1.16
N LYS A 109 13.55 -12.91 -2.48
CA LYS A 109 14.84 -13.27 -3.08
C LYS A 109 15.91 -12.21 -2.85
N GLU A 110 15.49 -10.96 -2.65
CA GLU A 110 16.40 -9.83 -2.58
C GLU A 110 16.85 -9.54 -1.14
N TYR A 111 15.98 -9.72 -0.13
CA TYR A 111 16.30 -9.45 1.27
C TYR A 111 15.55 -10.40 2.22
N GLY A 112 16.26 -11.03 3.16
CA GLY A 112 15.71 -12.00 4.13
C GLY A 112 14.47 -11.49 4.86
N LEU A 113 13.41 -12.29 4.82
CA LEU A 113 12.03 -11.97 5.23
C LEU A 113 11.90 -11.58 6.72
N THR A 114 11.17 -10.50 7.02
CA THR A 114 10.45 -10.38 8.31
C THR A 114 9.08 -9.75 8.04
N ILE A 115 8.06 -10.61 7.98
CA ILE A 115 6.66 -10.21 7.82
C ILE A 115 6.15 -9.76 9.20
N LEU A 116 5.71 -8.50 9.31
CA LEU A 116 5.06 -7.99 10.52
C LEU A 116 3.68 -7.45 10.19
N MET A 117 2.76 -8.37 9.85
CA MET A 117 1.33 -8.06 9.82
C MET A 117 0.47 -9.31 10.03
N PHE A 118 0.89 -10.20 10.93
CA PHE A 118 0.05 -11.32 11.38
C PHE A 118 -0.17 -11.36 12.90
N SER A 119 0.40 -10.42 13.66
CA SER A 119 0.36 -10.45 15.13
C SER A 119 -0.54 -9.40 15.80
N LEU A 120 -1.21 -8.51 15.05
CA LEU A 120 -1.98 -7.40 15.63
C LEU A 120 -3.51 -7.46 15.39
N CYS A 121 -4.01 -8.47 14.67
CA CYS A 121 -5.45 -8.65 14.40
C CYS A 121 -6.08 -9.89 15.07
N LEU A 122 -5.36 -10.59 15.95
CA LEU A 122 -5.86 -11.81 16.63
C LEU A 122 -5.61 -11.83 18.15
N SER A 123 -5.55 -10.66 18.78
CA SER A 123 -5.51 -10.51 20.25
C SER A 123 -6.59 -9.58 20.73
#